data_AF-A0AAW2J8E5-F1
#
_entry.id   AF-A0AAW2J8E5-F1
#
_cell.length_a   1.000
_cell.length_b   1.000
_cell.length_c   1.000
_cell.angle_alpha   90.00
_cell.angle_beta   90.00
_cell.angle_gamma   90.00
#
_symmetry.space_group_name_H-M   'P 1'
#
loop_
_entity.id
_entity.type
_entity.pdbx_description
1 polymer ?
#
loop_
_entity_poly.entity_id
_entity_poly.type
_entity_poly.pdbx_seq_one_letter_code
_entity_poly.pdbx_strand_id
1 'polypeptide(L)'
;MERKEEKVVQQTSTNNITTNGDDDDECGNFEEEECLNLLKREIASHSLYALLLQSHLDCLKLCLGNVVENVDCNVVDQTTFKPNHPNLFTSDHQSELDQFMEAYCKTLKKVKEVMEEAQQESMAFINYMYSQLEELLT
;
A
#
# COMPACT_ATOMS: atom_id res chain seq x y z
N MET A 1 -16.03 -29.63 45.21
CA MET A 1 -15.76 -28.48 44.33
C MET A 1 -16.30 -28.85 42.95
N GLU A 2 -17.60 -28.58 42.75
CA GLU A 2 -18.33 -28.87 41.51
C GLU A 2 -17.83 -27.99 40.37
N ARG A 3 -17.53 -28.60 39.22
CA ARG A 3 -17.37 -27.88 37.95
C ARG A 3 -18.74 -27.82 37.28
N LYS A 4 -19.27 -26.62 37.09
CA LYS A 4 -20.49 -26.38 36.31
C LYS A 4 -20.12 -26.31 34.84
N GLU A 5 -20.77 -27.13 34.02
CA GLU A 5 -20.67 -27.08 32.56
C GLU A 5 -21.56 -25.95 32.03
N GLU A 6 -20.97 -25.05 31.24
CA GLU A 6 -21.65 -23.93 30.59
C GLU A 6 -22.19 -24.38 29.23
N LYS A 7 -23.52 -24.29 29.07
CA LYS A 7 -24.25 -24.72 27.89
C LYS A 7 -24.22 -23.60 26.83
N VAL A 8 -23.39 -23.75 25.80
CA VAL A 8 -23.40 -22.87 24.63
C VAL A 8 -24.66 -23.13 23.81
N VAL A 9 -25.55 -22.14 23.76
CA VAL A 9 -26.72 -22.10 22.88
C VAL A 9 -26.26 -21.73 21.48
N GLN A 10 -26.36 -22.68 20.54
CA GLN A 10 -26.31 -22.40 19.11
C GLN A 10 -27.67 -21.89 18.67
N GLN A 11 -27.72 -20.67 18.13
CA GLN A 11 -28.89 -20.12 17.46
C GLN A 11 -28.58 -20.02 15.98
N THR A 12 -28.89 -21.08 15.23
CA THR A 12 -28.90 -21.09 13.77
C THR A 12 -30.20 -20.45 13.29
N SER A 13 -30.12 -19.23 12.76
CA SER A 13 -31.23 -18.64 12.01
C SER A 13 -31.09 -19.02 10.54
N THR A 14 -31.98 -19.90 10.08
CA THR A 14 -32.25 -20.15 8.66
C THR A 14 -33.19 -19.08 8.13
N ASN A 15 -32.95 -18.58 6.92
CA ASN A 15 -33.88 -17.93 5.98
C ASN A 15 -33.07 -17.54 4.73
N ASN A 16 -33.47 -17.69 3.46
CA ASN A 16 -34.46 -18.45 2.71
C ASN A 16 -34.18 -18.06 1.24
N ILE A 17 -33.85 -19.03 0.39
CA ILE A 17 -33.62 -18.81 -1.04
C ILE A 17 -34.99 -18.62 -1.71
N THR A 18 -35.20 -17.49 -2.37
CA THR A 18 -36.24 -17.33 -3.39
C THR A 18 -35.57 -16.76 -4.63
N THR A 19 -35.44 -17.62 -5.63
CA THR A 19 -35.00 -17.30 -6.98
C THR A 19 -36.17 -16.72 -7.76
N ASN A 20 -36.09 -15.44 -8.11
CA ASN A 20 -36.79 -14.82 -9.23
C ASN A 20 -35.67 -14.08 -9.97
N GLY A 21 -35.32 -14.43 -11.20
CA GLY A 21 -36.11 -14.15 -12.39
C GLY A 21 -35.29 -13.11 -13.17
N ASP A 22 -34.89 -13.47 -14.37
CA ASP A 22 -33.96 -12.74 -15.24
C ASP A 22 -34.36 -11.27 -15.46
N ASP A 23 -33.45 -10.36 -15.15
CA ASP A 23 -33.34 -9.04 -15.76
C ASP A 23 -31.84 -8.70 -15.82
N ASP A 24 -31.34 -8.47 -17.02
CA ASP A 24 -29.94 -8.14 -17.33
C ASP A 24 -29.52 -6.82 -16.64
N ASP A 25 -28.93 -6.89 -15.45
CA ASP A 25 -28.36 -5.74 -14.74
C ASP A 25 -26.87 -5.57 -15.10
N GLU A 26 -26.59 -5.31 -16.36
CA GLU A 26 -25.27 -4.88 -16.86
C GLU A 26 -25.19 -3.35 -16.94
N CYS A 27 -25.88 -2.63 -16.04
CA CYS A 27 -25.87 -1.16 -15.98
C CYS A 27 -25.15 -0.58 -14.75
N GLY A 28 -24.83 -1.39 -13.73
CA GLY A 28 -24.18 -0.93 -12.49
C GLY A 28 -22.66 -0.77 -12.55
N ASN A 29 -21.98 -1.36 -13.55
CA ASN A 29 -20.50 -1.45 -13.53
C ASN A 29 -19.78 -0.21 -14.09
N PHE A 30 -20.41 0.53 -15.03
CA PHE A 30 -19.78 1.69 -15.68
C PHE A 30 -19.68 2.91 -14.75
N GLU A 31 -20.70 3.13 -13.90
CA GLU A 31 -20.72 4.27 -12.98
C GLU A 31 -19.71 4.10 -11.83
N GLU A 32 -19.55 2.87 -11.33
CA GLU A 32 -18.56 2.54 -10.29
C GLU A 32 -17.12 2.70 -10.78
N GLU A 33 -16.83 2.28 -12.01
CA GLU A 33 -15.51 2.43 -12.62
C GLU A 33 -15.15 3.91 -12.83
N GLU A 34 -16.11 4.73 -13.28
CA GLU A 34 -15.90 6.18 -13.42
C GLU A 34 -15.65 6.85 -12.07
N CYS A 35 -16.42 6.49 -11.03
CA CYS A 35 -16.20 6.97 -9.66
C CYS A 35 -14.83 6.58 -9.12
N LEU A 36 -14.40 5.34 -9.36
CA LEU A 36 -13.07 4.86 -8.96
C LEU A 36 -11.96 5.62 -9.69
N ASN A 37 -12.14 5.89 -10.98
CA ASN A 37 -11.17 6.64 -11.77
C ASN A 37 -11.06 8.11 -11.33
N LEU A 38 -12.18 8.74 -10.94
CA LEU A 38 -12.17 10.06 -10.32
C LEU A 38 -11.43 10.05 -8.98
N LEU A 39 -11.70 9.06 -8.12
CA LEU A 39 -11.01 8.91 -6.84
C LEU A 39 -9.49 8.71 -7.02
N LYS A 40 -9.08 7.82 -7.94
CA LYS A 40 -7.66 7.62 -8.27
C LYS A 40 -6.99 8.91 -8.74
N ARG A 41 -7.69 9.70 -9.57
CA ARG A 41 -7.19 10.99 -10.05
C ARG A 41 -7.02 11.99 -8.92
N GLU A 42 -8.01 12.08 -8.03
CA GLU A 42 -7.95 12.98 -6.88
C GLU A 42 -6.77 12.61 -5.97
N ILE A 43 -6.59 11.32 -5.65
CA ILE A 43 -5.45 10.82 -4.89
C ILE A 43 -4.11 11.12 -5.61
N ALA A 44 -4.04 10.92 -6.93
CA ALA A 44 -2.82 11.18 -7.70
C ALA A 44 -2.48 12.68 -7.80
N SER A 45 -3.48 13.56 -7.71
CA SER A 45 -3.30 15.02 -7.67
C SER A 45 -2.92 15.56 -6.29
N HIS A 46 -2.87 14.68 -5.28
CA HIS A 46 -2.54 15.06 -3.92
C HIS A 46 -1.07 15.51 -3.80
N SER A 47 -0.81 16.60 -3.06
CA SER A 47 0.52 17.20 -2.91
C SER A 47 1.58 16.23 -2.37
N LEU A 48 1.18 15.31 -1.49
CA LEU A 48 2.03 14.28 -0.90
C LEU A 48 2.20 13.01 -1.75
N TYR A 49 1.42 12.83 -2.83
CA TYR A 49 1.43 11.59 -3.62
C TYR A 49 2.80 11.30 -4.23
N ALA A 50 3.47 12.33 -4.76
CA ALA A 50 4.81 12.19 -5.33
C ALA A 50 5.85 11.71 -4.30
N LEU A 51 5.78 12.24 -3.07
CA LEU A 51 6.66 11.84 -1.98
C LEU A 51 6.40 10.39 -1.55
N LEU A 52 5.13 10.00 -1.45
CA LEU A 52 4.74 8.63 -1.14
C LEU A 52 5.28 7.65 -2.19
N LEU A 53 5.07 7.95 -3.46
CA LEU A 53 5.53 7.10 -4.56
C LEU A 53 7.06 6.97 -4.55
N GLN A 54 7.78 8.07 -4.38
CA GLN A 54 9.24 8.05 -4.30
C GLN A 54 9.72 7.19 -3.12
N SER A 55 9.12 7.37 -1.94
CA SER A 55 9.47 6.59 -0.74
C SER A 55 9.25 5.09 -0.97
N HIS A 56 8.17 4.73 -1.68
CA HIS A 56 7.86 3.33 -1.99
C HIS A 56 8.89 2.74 -2.96
N LEU A 57 9.24 3.49 -4.02
CA LEU A 57 10.25 3.06 -5.00
C LEU A 57 11.64 2.92 -4.38
N ASP A 58 12.00 3.78 -3.43
CA ASP A 58 13.25 3.68 -2.69
C ASP A 58 13.34 2.36 -1.89
N CYS A 59 12.25 1.95 -1.24
CA CYS A 59 12.19 0.63 -0.58
C CYS A 59 12.34 -0.51 -1.60
N LEU A 60 11.64 -0.44 -2.74
CA LEU A 60 11.74 -1.47 -3.76
C LEU A 60 13.15 -1.61 -4.34
N LYS A 61 13.84 -0.49 -4.58
CA LYS A 61 15.23 -0.49 -5.07
C LYS A 61 16.19 -1.19 -4.09
N LEU A 62 15.97 -1.04 -2.78
CA LEU A 62 16.76 -1.76 -1.78
C LEU A 62 16.48 -3.27 -1.81
N CYS A 63 15.22 -3.68 -1.97
CA CYS A 63 14.83 -5.09 -2.00
C CYS A 63 15.28 -5.82 -3.27
N LEU A 64 15.14 -5.16 -4.42
CA LEU A 64 15.30 -5.75 -5.75
C LEU A 64 16.67 -5.45 -6.37
N GLY A 65 17.47 -4.60 -5.72
CA GLY A 65 18.75 -4.14 -6.27
C GLY A 65 18.58 -3.40 -7.59
N ASN A 66 19.53 -3.59 -8.50
CA ASN A 66 19.59 -2.96 -9.83
C ASN A 66 18.62 -3.57 -10.86
N VAL A 67 17.76 -4.52 -10.48
CA VAL A 67 16.74 -5.10 -11.38
C VAL A 67 15.64 -4.08 -11.73
N VAL A 68 15.49 -3.02 -10.94
CA VAL A 68 14.44 -1.98 -11.06
C VAL A 68 14.91 -0.76 -11.87
N GLU A 69 15.71 -0.96 -12.92
CA GLU A 69 16.15 0.15 -13.79
C GLU A 69 15.01 0.72 -14.67
N ASN A 70 13.85 0.08 -14.72
CA ASN A 70 12.77 0.40 -15.68
C ASN A 70 11.40 0.67 -15.05
N VAL A 71 11.33 1.22 -13.83
CA VAL A 71 10.06 1.78 -13.34
C VAL A 71 10.00 3.23 -13.78
N ASP A 72 9.53 3.45 -15.01
CA ASP A 72 9.24 4.79 -15.52
C ASP A 72 8.24 5.47 -14.59
N CYS A 73 8.75 6.44 -13.84
CA CYS A 73 7.97 7.30 -12.98
C CYS A 73 7.30 8.35 -13.86
N ASN A 74 6.34 7.94 -14.70
CA ASN A 74 5.46 8.87 -15.40
C ASN A 74 4.54 9.52 -14.36
N VAL A 75 5.11 10.45 -13.59
CA VAL A 75 4.36 11.41 -12.79
C VAL A 75 3.53 12.18 -13.81
N VAL A 76 2.24 11.92 -13.84
CA VAL A 76 1.27 12.65 -14.65
C VAL A 76 1.53 14.15 -14.43
N ASP A 77 1.88 14.86 -15.50
CA ASP A 77 2.10 16.30 -15.49
C ASP A 77 0.86 16.99 -14.93
N GLN A 78 0.95 17.47 -13.69
CA GLN A 78 -0.17 18.06 -12.97
C GLN A 78 -0.51 19.49 -13.44
N THR A 79 0.22 20.04 -14.41
CA THR A 79 0.12 21.46 -14.78
C THR A 79 -1.09 21.83 -15.65
N THR A 80 -1.89 20.86 -16.11
CA THR A 80 -3.04 21.12 -17.01
C THR A 80 -4.44 20.79 -16.47
N PHE A 81 -4.58 20.34 -15.22
CA PHE A 81 -5.88 19.88 -14.73
C PHE A 81 -6.70 21.01 -14.13
N LYS A 82 -7.74 21.44 -14.86
CA LYS A 82 -8.83 22.25 -14.31
C LYS A 82 -9.84 21.31 -13.62
N PRO A 83 -10.12 21.45 -12.32
CA PRO A 83 -11.13 20.67 -11.64
C PRO A 83 -12.50 21.19 -12.08
N ASN A 84 -13.06 20.60 -13.14
CA ASN A 84 -14.44 20.87 -13.56
C ASN A 84 -15.46 20.01 -12.78
N HIS A 85 -15.01 19.27 -11.78
CA HIS A 85 -15.82 18.37 -10.97
C HIS A 85 -15.87 18.85 -9.50
N PRO A 86 -17.00 18.65 -8.80
CA PRO A 86 -17.09 18.94 -7.38
C PRO A 86 -16.04 18.13 -6.62
N ASN A 87 -15.38 18.78 -5.67
CA ASN A 87 -14.36 18.15 -4.83
C ASN A 87 -15.00 16.96 -4.11
N LEU A 88 -14.51 15.74 -4.37
CA LEU A 88 -15.06 14.52 -3.81
C LEU A 88 -14.77 14.42 -2.31
N PHE A 89 -13.69 15.08 -1.86
CA PHE A 89 -13.30 15.09 -0.47
C PHE A 89 -13.97 16.25 0.29
N THR A 90 -14.62 15.91 1.39
CA THR A 90 -14.94 16.87 2.44
C THR A 90 -13.65 17.24 3.18
N SER A 91 -13.68 18.33 3.96
CA SER A 91 -12.52 18.74 4.77
C SER A 91 -11.98 17.62 5.67
N ASP A 92 -12.88 16.77 6.18
CA ASP A 92 -12.54 15.68 7.08
C ASP A 92 -11.81 14.55 6.32
N HIS A 93 -12.29 14.21 5.12
CA HIS A 93 -11.64 13.19 4.28
C HIS A 93 -10.28 13.65 3.73
N GLN A 94 -10.11 14.95 3.48
CA GLN A 94 -8.82 15.51 3.08
C GLN A 94 -7.79 15.34 4.21
N SER A 95 -8.17 15.64 5.46
CA SER A 95 -7.31 15.44 6.63
C SER A 95 -6.97 13.96 6.88
N GLU A 96 -7.90 13.05 6.63
CA GLU A 96 -7.67 11.61 6.74
C GLU A 96 -6.68 11.12 5.67
N LEU A 97 -6.82 11.59 4.43
CA LEU A 97 -5.89 11.29 3.35
C LEU A 97 -4.48 11.82 3.62
N ASP A 98 -4.36 13.05 4.13
CA ASP A 98 -3.09 13.62 4.58
C ASP A 98 -2.42 12.74 5.64
N GLN A 99 -3.17 12.37 6.68
CA GLN A 99 -2.67 11.50 7.75
C GLN A 99 -2.23 10.14 7.22
N PHE A 100 -2.99 9.55 6.30
CA PHE A 100 -2.63 8.29 5.65
C PHE A 100 -1.31 8.43 4.86
N MET A 101 -1.20 9.46 4.01
CA MET A 101 -0.02 9.70 3.17
C MET A 101 1.24 9.87 4.03
N GLU A 102 1.15 10.63 5.12
CA GLU A 102 2.25 10.83 6.07
C GLU A 102 2.62 9.56 6.82
N ALA A 103 1.62 8.84 7.36
CA ALA A 103 1.84 7.60 8.11
C ALA A 103 2.48 6.53 7.22
N TYR A 104 2.06 6.44 5.96
CA TYR A 104 2.62 5.52 4.98
C TYR A 104 4.09 5.86 4.68
N CYS A 105 4.39 7.13 4.36
CA CYS A 105 5.77 7.58 4.14
C CYS A 105 6.67 7.30 5.34
N LYS A 106 6.19 7.60 6.56
CA LYS A 106 6.91 7.34 7.80
C LYS A 106 7.21 5.86 8.01
N THR A 107 6.24 5.01 7.72
CA THR A 107 6.38 3.55 7.82
C THR A 107 7.41 3.04 6.81
N LEU A 108 7.32 3.47 5.55
CA LEU A 108 8.31 3.11 4.53
C LEU A 108 9.72 3.54 4.89
N LYS A 109 9.89 4.76 5.40
CA LYS A 109 11.20 5.24 5.88
C LYS A 109 11.75 4.32 6.98
N LYS A 110 10.92 3.91 7.92
CA LYS A 110 11.37 3.01 8.99
C LYS A 110 11.76 1.63 8.46
N VAL A 111 10.99 1.09 7.51
CA VAL A 111 11.32 -0.18 6.83
C VAL A 111 12.66 -0.06 6.11
N LYS A 112 12.85 1.03 5.34
CA LYS A 112 14.11 1.32 4.64
C LYS A 112 15.31 1.35 5.60
N GLU A 113 15.21 2.09 6.69
CA GLU A 113 16.29 2.18 7.70
C GLU A 113 16.69 0.80 8.25
N VAL A 114 15.69 -0.01 8.64
CA VAL A 114 15.93 -1.36 9.20
C VAL A 114 16.54 -2.29 8.16
N MET A 115 16.13 -2.19 6.90
CA MET A 115 16.68 -3.00 5.81
C MET A 115 18.11 -2.62 5.46
N GLU A 116 18.41 -1.32 5.40
CA GLU A 116 19.76 -0.82 5.15
C GLU A 116 20.72 -1.23 6.26
N GLU A 117 20.29 -1.14 7.52
CA GLU A 117 21.07 -1.60 8.68
C GLU A 117 21.43 -3.09 8.56
N ALA A 118 20.44 -3.96 8.34
CA ALA A 118 20.67 -5.40 8.18
C ALA A 118 21.59 -5.73 6.99
N GLN A 119 21.49 -4.98 5.89
CA GLN A 119 22.36 -5.15 4.73
C GLN A 119 23.80 -4.74 5.03
N GLN A 120 24.00 -3.61 5.71
CA GLN A 120 25.33 -3.14 6.12
C GLN A 120 25.99 -4.10 7.10
N GLU A 121 25.25 -4.60 8.10
CA GLU A 121 25.76 -5.61 9.04
C GLU A 121 26.18 -6.89 8.33
N SER A 122 25.35 -7.38 7.41
CA SER A 122 25.65 -8.58 6.61
C SER A 122 26.91 -8.37 5.75
N MET A 123 27.03 -7.21 5.10
CA MET A 123 28.19 -6.87 4.28
C MET A 123 29.46 -6.75 5.13
N ALA A 124 29.38 -6.12 6.30
CA ALA A 124 30.49 -6.01 7.24
C ALA A 124 30.96 -7.39 7.72
N PHE A 125 30.03 -8.29 8.05
CA PHE A 125 30.35 -9.67 8.42
C PHE A 125 31.04 -10.44 7.28
N ILE A 126 30.51 -10.34 6.06
CA ILE A 126 31.10 -10.99 4.88
C ILE A 126 32.52 -10.48 4.62
N ASN A 127 32.71 -9.16 4.63
CA ASN A 127 34.02 -8.54 4.43
C ASN A 127 35.02 -8.97 5.51
N TYR A 128 34.57 -9.00 6.77
CA TYR A 128 35.39 -9.51 7.87
C TYR A 128 35.84 -10.95 7.63
N MET A 129 34.92 -11.83 7.23
CA MET A 129 35.25 -13.23 6.93
C MET A 129 36.23 -13.36 5.75
N TYR A 130 36.08 -12.55 4.70
CA TYR A 130 37.04 -12.52 3.59
C TYR A 130 38.44 -12.13 4.05
N SER A 131 38.58 -11.10 4.90
CA SER A 131 39.88 -10.71 5.47
C SER A 131 40.53 -11.84 6.27
N GLN A 132 39.74 -12.56 7.09
CA GLN A 132 40.25 -13.71 7.85
C GLN A 132 40.75 -14.84 6.93
N LEU A 133 40.07 -15.08 5.81
CA LEU A 133 40.48 -16.10 4.84
C LEU A 133 41.75 -15.70 4.08
N GLU A 134 41.89 -14.43 3.71
CA GLU A 134 43.07 -13.90 3.03
C GLU A 134 44.33 -13.99 3.91
N GLU A 135 44.19 -13.71 5.21
CA GLU A 135 45.26 -13.88 6.20
C GLU A 135 45.73 -15.34 6.30
N LEU A 136 44.82 -16.31 6.20
CA LEU A 136 45.17 -17.74 6.26
C LEU A 136 45.81 -18.26 4.97
N LEU A 137 45.56 -17.60 3.83
CA LEU A 137 46.07 -17.96 2.51
C LEU A 137 47.43 -17.31 2.20
N THR A 138 47.89 -16.40 3.05
CA THR A 138 49.17 -15.67 2.93
C THR A 138 50.22 -16.27 3.88
#